data_AF-A0A9W6KT56-F1
#
_entry.id   AF-A0A9W6KT56-F1
#
_cell.length_a   1.000
_cell.length_b   1.000
_cell.length_c   1.000
_cell.angle_alpha   90.00
_cell.angle_beta   90.00
_cell.angle_gamma   90.00
#
_symmetry.space_group_name_H-M   'P 1'
#
loop_
_entity.id
_entity.type
_entity.pdbx_description
1 polymer ?
#
loop_
_entity_poly.entity_id
_entity_poly.type
_entity_poly.pdbx_seq_one_letter_code
_entity_poly.pdbx_strand_id
1 'polypeptide(L)'
;MAATRKRSGTLDAAERNAMSDRTFAFPRLRKEPLNDASHVRNAIARFDQVRDASDAERDEAFKRIKRAAKRHGVEMTETSWRELGKPTRTMKSSDKPRTATKSVRSRPPADRSRDELYAEAKRRNIRGRSAMTKAELVQALGSR
;
A
#
# COMPACT_ATOMS: atom_id res chain seq x y z
N MET A 1 2.66 -36.68 -7.87
CA MET A 1 2.58 -35.75 -6.72
C MET A 1 2.76 -34.34 -7.23
N ALA A 2 1.78 -33.46 -7.03
CA ALA A 2 1.78 -32.11 -7.59
C ALA A 2 2.69 -31.17 -6.76
N ALA A 3 3.73 -30.63 -7.39
CA ALA A 3 4.59 -29.62 -6.78
C ALA A 3 3.90 -28.24 -6.87
N THR A 4 3.30 -27.80 -5.77
CA THR A 4 2.76 -26.44 -5.63
C THR A 4 3.90 -25.43 -5.78
N ARG A 5 3.90 -24.70 -6.90
CA ARG A 5 4.75 -23.53 -7.13
C ARG A 5 4.47 -22.50 -6.04
N LYS A 6 5.32 -22.43 -5.00
CA LYS A 6 5.28 -21.35 -4.00
C LYS A 6 5.37 -20.03 -4.74
N ARG A 7 4.30 -19.23 -4.69
CA ARG A 7 4.29 -17.83 -5.13
C ARG A 7 5.14 -17.03 -4.15
N SER A 8 6.46 -17.09 -4.28
CA SER A 8 7.40 -16.60 -3.26
C SER A 8 7.62 -15.10 -3.40
N GLY A 9 6.66 -14.32 -2.91
CA GLY A 9 6.86 -12.90 -2.57
C GLY A 9 7.38 -12.71 -1.13
N THR A 10 7.56 -13.80 -0.37
CA THR A 10 7.94 -13.76 1.04
C THR A 10 9.13 -14.70 1.25
N LEU A 11 10.31 -14.13 1.44
CA LEU A 11 11.50 -14.86 1.88
C LEU A 11 11.37 -15.21 3.35
N ASP A 12 11.81 -16.39 3.76
CA ASP A 12 11.77 -16.82 5.16
C ASP A 12 12.86 -16.10 6.00
N ALA A 13 12.73 -16.08 7.32
CA ALA A 13 13.64 -15.32 8.20
C ALA A 13 15.09 -15.85 8.13
N ALA A 14 15.26 -17.16 7.95
CA ALA A 14 16.55 -17.81 7.80
C ALA A 14 17.24 -17.43 6.48
N GLU A 15 16.50 -17.36 5.38
CA GLU A 15 17.01 -16.90 4.09
C GLU A 15 17.43 -15.42 4.16
N ARG A 16 16.69 -14.59 4.92
CA ARG A 16 17.07 -13.20 5.19
C ARG A 16 18.36 -13.07 5.99
N ASN A 17 18.63 -13.99 6.91
CA ASN A 17 19.83 -13.97 7.74
C ASN A 17 21.09 -14.42 7.00
N ALA A 18 20.97 -15.27 5.99
CA ALA A 18 22.09 -15.76 5.18
C ALA A 18 22.49 -14.83 4.02
N MET A 19 21.71 -13.77 3.74
CA MET A 19 21.96 -12.88 2.62
C MET A 19 22.97 -11.77 2.96
N SER A 20 23.86 -11.49 2.02
CA SER A 20 24.86 -10.42 2.13
C SER A 20 24.21 -9.06 2.35
N ASP A 21 24.87 -8.16 3.06
CA ASP A 21 24.44 -6.77 3.30
C ASP A 21 24.02 -6.01 2.03
N ARG A 22 24.54 -6.42 0.87
CA ARG A 22 24.18 -5.89 -0.46
C ARG A 22 22.73 -6.17 -0.88
N THR A 23 22.02 -7.03 -0.15
CA THR A 23 20.62 -7.39 -0.41
C THR A 23 19.63 -6.35 0.10
N PHE A 24 20.02 -5.51 1.05
CA PHE A 24 19.14 -4.50 1.63
C PHE A 24 19.49 -3.11 1.08
N ALA A 25 18.48 -2.26 0.88
CA ALA A 25 18.73 -0.87 0.57
C ALA A 25 19.42 -0.17 1.76
N PHE A 26 18.98 -0.48 2.98
CA PHE A 26 19.58 -0.01 4.24
C PHE A 26 20.16 -1.19 5.04
N PRO A 27 21.43 -1.58 4.84
CA PRO A 27 22.02 -2.76 5.46
C PRO A 27 22.04 -2.69 6.99
N ARG A 28 22.42 -1.53 7.55
CA ARG A 28 22.44 -1.30 9.00
C ARG A 28 21.08 -1.51 9.66
N LEU A 29 20.00 -1.14 8.95
CA LEU A 29 18.63 -1.28 9.44
C LEU A 29 17.96 -2.59 8.99
N ARG A 30 18.62 -3.36 8.10
CA ARG A 30 18.06 -4.51 7.38
C ARG A 30 16.65 -4.24 6.81
N LYS A 31 16.41 -3.00 6.38
CA LYS A 31 15.14 -2.54 5.80
C LYS A 31 15.22 -2.53 4.28
N GLU A 32 14.05 -2.74 3.66
CA GLU A 32 13.88 -2.73 2.20
C GLU A 32 14.77 -3.76 1.49
N PRO A 33 14.47 -5.08 1.63
CA PRO A 33 15.13 -6.10 0.83
C PRO A 33 14.94 -5.81 -0.66
N LEU A 34 15.92 -6.15 -1.50
CA LEU A 34 15.96 -5.85 -2.93
C LEU A 34 16.08 -7.12 -3.78
N ASN A 35 15.50 -8.24 -3.32
CA ASN A 35 15.69 -9.56 -3.91
C ASN A 35 14.86 -9.82 -5.18
N ASP A 36 13.76 -9.12 -5.35
CA ASP A 36 12.90 -9.25 -6.52
C ASP A 36 12.28 -7.89 -6.91
N ALA A 37 11.63 -7.86 -8.07
CA ALA A 37 11.02 -6.66 -8.60
C ALA A 37 9.95 -6.05 -7.67
N SER A 38 9.19 -6.87 -6.95
CA SER A 38 8.13 -6.39 -6.04
C SER A 38 8.75 -5.69 -4.83
N HIS A 39 9.78 -6.31 -4.27
CA HIS A 39 10.60 -5.77 -3.19
C HIS A 39 11.27 -4.46 -3.59
N VAL A 40 11.83 -4.36 -4.80
CA VAL A 40 12.41 -3.11 -5.31
C VAL A 40 11.37 -2.00 -5.46
N ARG A 41 10.17 -2.29 -5.99
CA ARG A 41 9.08 -1.30 -6.09
C ARG A 41 8.60 -0.83 -4.72
N ASN A 42 8.48 -1.75 -3.76
CA ASN A 42 8.11 -1.40 -2.38
C ASN A 42 9.19 -0.52 -1.72
N ALA A 43 10.47 -0.85 -1.93
CA ALA A 43 11.60 -0.06 -1.43
C ALA A 43 11.59 1.36 -1.97
N ILE A 44 11.29 1.53 -3.25
CA ILE A 44 11.12 2.86 -3.89
C ILE A 44 9.95 3.62 -3.26
N ALA A 45 8.80 2.95 -3.09
CA ALA A 45 7.57 3.57 -2.61
C ALA A 45 7.63 3.98 -1.13
N ARG A 46 8.46 3.32 -0.32
CA ARG A 46 8.53 3.52 1.15
C ARG A 46 9.86 4.15 1.59
N PHE A 47 10.67 4.60 0.64
CA PHE A 47 12.01 5.12 0.88
C PHE A 47 12.02 6.30 1.88
N ASP A 48 10.98 7.12 1.87
CA ASP A 48 10.78 8.26 2.76
C ASP A 48 10.43 7.86 4.21
N GLN A 49 9.85 6.67 4.41
CA GLN A 49 9.44 6.16 5.73
C GLN A 49 10.63 5.75 6.61
N VAL A 50 11.81 5.52 6.01
CA VAL A 50 13.03 5.19 6.76
C VAL A 50 13.63 6.50 7.29
N ARG A 51 13.17 6.97 8.45
CA ARG A 51 13.60 8.25 9.06
C ARG A 51 14.97 8.17 9.74
N ASP A 52 15.40 6.98 10.14
CA ASP A 52 16.61 6.74 10.94
C ASP A 52 17.91 6.65 10.12
N ALA A 53 17.83 6.99 8.82
CA ALA A 53 18.94 6.96 7.89
C ALA A 53 19.44 8.39 7.59
N SER A 54 20.76 8.55 7.67
CA SER A 54 21.48 9.76 7.26
C SER A 54 21.40 9.98 5.74
N ASP A 55 21.63 11.21 5.29
CA ASP A 55 21.63 11.56 3.86
C ASP A 55 22.65 10.72 3.06
N ALA A 56 23.80 10.39 3.65
CA ALA A 56 24.81 9.51 3.05
C ALA A 56 24.30 8.07 2.90
N GLU A 57 23.64 7.53 3.93
CA GLU A 57 23.02 6.21 3.87
C GLU A 57 21.88 6.17 2.83
N ARG A 58 21.12 7.25 2.68
CA ARG A 58 20.07 7.38 1.65
C ARG A 58 20.65 7.41 0.24
N ASP A 59 21.73 8.12 0.02
CA ASP A 59 22.40 8.14 -1.28
C ASP A 59 22.94 6.75 -1.65
N GLU A 60 23.55 6.05 -0.70
CA GLU A 60 24.02 4.69 -0.92
C GLU A 60 22.86 3.69 -1.16
N ALA A 61 21.77 3.81 -0.38
CA ALA A 61 20.57 3.02 -0.56
C ALA A 61 19.95 3.23 -1.95
N PHE A 62 19.89 4.47 -2.42
CA PHE A 62 19.41 4.79 -3.77
C PHE A 62 20.26 4.14 -4.87
N LYS A 63 21.59 4.16 -4.74
CA LYS A 63 22.49 3.46 -5.68
C LYS A 63 22.23 1.96 -5.70
N ARG A 64 21.96 1.34 -4.54
CA ARG A 64 21.61 -0.09 -4.44
C ARG A 64 20.26 -0.38 -5.09
N ILE A 65 19.24 0.43 -4.82
CA ILE A 65 17.91 0.32 -5.43
C ILE A 65 18.01 0.44 -6.95
N LYS A 66 18.76 1.42 -7.48
CA LYS A 66 18.95 1.61 -8.93
C LYS A 66 19.60 0.37 -9.59
N ARG A 67 20.60 -0.22 -8.94
CA ARG A 67 21.22 -1.47 -9.41
C ARG A 67 20.24 -2.63 -9.39
N ALA A 68 19.46 -2.79 -8.32
CA ALA A 68 18.45 -3.84 -8.21
C ALA A 68 17.32 -3.66 -9.22
N ALA A 69 16.85 -2.43 -9.44
CA ALA A 69 15.85 -2.08 -10.43
C ALA A 69 16.29 -2.48 -11.84
N LYS A 70 17.53 -2.14 -12.23
CA LYS A 70 18.11 -2.56 -13.51
C LYS A 70 18.18 -4.09 -13.65
N ARG A 71 18.54 -4.81 -12.59
CA ARG A 71 18.63 -6.29 -12.59
C ARG A 71 17.27 -6.96 -12.71
N HIS A 72 16.23 -6.38 -12.10
CA HIS A 72 14.90 -6.97 -12.04
C HIS A 72 13.90 -6.38 -13.05
N GLY A 73 14.34 -5.49 -13.95
CA GLY A 73 13.49 -4.86 -14.96
C GLY A 73 12.43 -3.93 -14.36
N VAL A 74 12.74 -3.26 -13.25
CA VAL A 74 11.89 -2.21 -12.67
C VAL A 74 12.30 -0.88 -13.26
N GLU A 75 11.35 -0.18 -13.89
CA GLU A 75 11.57 1.15 -14.43
C GLU A 75 11.64 2.18 -13.29
N MET A 76 12.67 3.02 -13.34
CA MET A 76 12.91 4.09 -12.37
C MET A 76 13.17 5.38 -13.15
N THR A 77 12.26 6.33 -13.03
CA THR A 77 12.36 7.68 -13.61
C THR A 77 13.14 8.65 -12.72
N GLU A 78 13.20 8.35 -11.43
CA GLU A 78 13.80 9.21 -10.41
C GLU A 78 15.32 9.28 -10.57
N THR A 79 15.86 10.48 -10.46
CA THR A 79 17.28 10.79 -10.61
C THR A 79 18.00 10.90 -9.27
N SER A 80 17.26 11.19 -8.20
CA SER A 80 17.77 11.38 -6.84
C SER A 80 16.91 10.67 -5.80
N TRP A 81 17.54 10.27 -4.68
CA TRP A 81 16.85 9.68 -3.54
C TRP A 81 15.77 10.61 -2.96
N ARG A 82 15.92 11.93 -3.12
CA ARG A 82 14.97 12.95 -2.66
C ARG A 82 13.64 12.92 -3.43
N GLU A 83 13.59 12.22 -4.55
CA GLU A 83 12.41 12.07 -5.39
C GLU A 83 11.68 10.75 -5.10
N LEU A 84 12.36 9.78 -4.45
CA LEU A 84 11.75 8.53 -3.99
C LEU A 84 10.76 8.76 -2.83
N GLY A 85 9.72 7.93 -2.77
CA GLY A 85 8.73 7.89 -1.68
C GLY A 85 7.76 9.07 -1.61
N LYS A 86 7.97 10.13 -2.39
CA LYS A 86 7.00 11.23 -2.46
C LYS A 86 5.75 10.76 -3.21
N PRO A 87 4.54 11.01 -2.69
CA PRO A 87 3.34 10.82 -3.49
C PRO A 87 3.45 11.76 -4.69
N THR A 88 3.64 11.19 -5.89
CA THR A 88 3.53 11.96 -7.12
C THR A 88 2.17 12.66 -7.08
N ARG A 89 2.10 13.95 -7.44
CA ARG A 89 0.85 14.75 -7.37
C ARG A 89 -0.33 14.10 -8.13
N THR A 90 -0.04 13.13 -9.00
CA THR A 90 -0.98 12.30 -9.75
C THR A 90 -1.64 11.19 -8.93
N MET A 91 -1.08 10.77 -7.79
CA MET A 91 -1.77 9.91 -6.83
C MET A 91 -2.54 10.76 -5.83
N LYS A 92 -3.64 11.34 -6.33
CA LYS A 92 -4.66 11.98 -5.51
C LYS A 92 -5.07 11.00 -4.40
N SER A 93 -4.89 11.44 -3.16
CA SER A 93 -5.12 10.70 -1.93
C SER A 93 -6.25 9.67 -2.03
N SER A 94 -5.96 8.50 -1.48
CA SER A 94 -6.91 7.47 -1.05
C SER A 94 -7.98 7.95 -0.04
N ASP A 95 -8.06 9.25 0.26
CA ASP A 95 -9.21 9.91 0.90
C ASP A 95 -10.50 9.86 0.07
N LYS A 96 -10.45 9.36 -1.17
CA LYS A 96 -11.68 8.95 -1.85
C LYS A 96 -12.16 7.66 -1.19
N PRO A 97 -13.32 7.64 -0.51
CA PRO A 97 -13.80 6.43 0.16
C PRO A 97 -13.81 5.30 -0.86
N ARG A 98 -13.03 4.24 -0.58
CA ARG A 98 -12.98 3.03 -1.40
C ARG A 98 -14.41 2.63 -1.64
N THR A 99 -14.88 2.78 -2.87
CA THR A 99 -16.25 2.43 -3.22
C THR A 99 -16.52 1.03 -2.72
N ALA A 100 -17.52 0.89 -1.84
CA ALA A 100 -17.92 -0.35 -1.17
C ALA A 100 -17.63 -1.59 -2.04
N THR A 101 -16.59 -2.33 -1.67
CA THR A 101 -16.29 -3.64 -2.25
C THR A 101 -17.51 -4.54 -2.10
N LYS A 102 -17.63 -5.59 -2.92
CA LYS A 102 -18.74 -6.56 -2.84
C LYS A 102 -18.97 -7.07 -1.40
N SER A 103 -17.92 -7.14 -0.58
CA SER A 103 -18.00 -7.50 0.85
C SER A 103 -18.80 -6.51 1.71
N VAL A 104 -18.72 -5.21 1.44
CA VAL A 104 -19.49 -4.19 2.19
C VAL A 104 -20.98 -4.31 1.85
N ARG A 105 -21.33 -4.61 0.59
CA ARG A 105 -22.72 -4.82 0.16
C ARG A 105 -23.38 -6.05 0.79
N SER A 106 -22.59 -7.05 1.17
CA SER A 106 -23.07 -8.27 1.82
C SER A 106 -23.21 -8.15 3.35
N ARG A 107 -22.62 -7.13 4.00
CA ARG A 107 -22.79 -6.91 5.44
C ARG A 107 -24.16 -6.30 5.74
N PRO A 108 -24.84 -6.70 6.83
CA PRO A 108 -26.07 -6.04 7.28
C PRO A 108 -25.84 -4.52 7.44
N PRO A 109 -26.80 -3.66 7.05
CA PRO A 109 -26.67 -2.21 7.21
C PRO A 109 -26.33 -1.76 8.65
N ALA A 110 -26.82 -2.48 9.67
CA ALA A 110 -26.52 -2.19 11.08
C ALA A 110 -25.01 -2.22 11.41
N ASP A 111 -24.26 -3.10 10.75
CA ASP A 111 -22.82 -3.30 10.97
C ASP A 111 -21.94 -2.37 10.14
N ARG A 112 -22.55 -1.55 9.26
CA ARG A 112 -21.84 -0.58 8.43
C ARG A 112 -21.55 0.68 9.22
N SER A 113 -20.49 1.38 8.86
CA SER A 113 -20.19 2.71 9.41
C SER A 113 -21.20 3.75 8.92
N ARG A 114 -21.35 4.86 9.64
CA ARG A 114 -22.23 5.97 9.25
C ARG A 114 -21.88 6.49 7.85
N ASP A 115 -20.59 6.58 7.51
CA ASP A 115 -20.12 7.04 6.21
C ASP A 115 -20.47 6.09 5.06
N GLU A 116 -20.40 4.78 5.30
CA GLU A 116 -20.82 3.78 4.32
C GLU A 116 -22.34 3.84 4.07
N LEU A 117 -23.12 4.01 5.14
CA LEU A 117 -24.58 4.20 5.05
C LEU A 117 -24.93 5.51 4.35
N TYR A 118 -24.20 6.60 4.63
CA TYR A 118 -24.37 7.87 3.94
C TYR A 118 -24.02 7.76 2.44
N ALA A 119 -22.92 7.08 2.10
CA ALA A 119 -22.51 6.86 0.72
C ALA A 119 -23.52 6.01 -0.04
N GLU A 120 -24.11 5.00 0.60
CA GLU A 120 -25.17 4.18 0.01
C GLU A 120 -26.49 4.95 -0.13
N ALA A 121 -26.89 5.72 0.88
CA ALA A 121 -28.06 6.58 0.83
C ALA A 121 -27.94 7.65 -0.28
N LYS A 122 -26.72 8.19 -0.48
CA LYS A 122 -26.40 9.09 -1.61
C LYS A 122 -26.56 8.37 -2.95
N ARG A 123 -26.10 7.13 -3.08
CA ARG A 123 -26.26 6.31 -4.30
C ARG A 123 -27.72 5.98 -4.59
N ARG A 124 -28.53 5.74 -3.56
CA ARG A 124 -29.99 5.49 -3.66
C ARG A 124 -30.82 6.77 -3.70
N ASN A 125 -30.18 7.93 -3.75
CA ASN A 125 -30.80 9.25 -3.81
C ASN A 125 -31.83 9.54 -2.70
N ILE A 126 -31.57 9.05 -1.48
CA ILE A 126 -32.43 9.25 -0.32
C ILE A 126 -32.43 10.73 0.07
N ARG A 127 -33.61 11.34 0.15
CA ARG A 127 -33.81 12.73 0.59
C ARG A 127 -33.63 12.83 2.11
N GLY A 128 -33.08 13.94 2.59
CA GLY A 128 -32.84 14.14 4.04
C GLY A 128 -31.67 13.34 4.63
N ARG A 129 -30.96 12.53 3.83
CA ARG A 129 -29.80 11.71 4.25
C ARG A 129 -28.71 12.43 5.06
N SER A 130 -28.57 13.74 4.91
CA SER A 130 -27.59 14.56 5.66
C SER A 130 -28.04 14.91 7.07
N ALA A 131 -29.35 14.95 7.32
CA ALA A 131 -29.91 15.17 8.66
C ALA A 131 -30.07 13.87 9.45
N MET A 132 -30.13 12.72 8.76
CA MET A 132 -30.32 11.40 9.37
C MET A 132 -29.11 10.96 10.20
N THR A 133 -29.39 10.40 11.37
CA THR A 133 -28.49 9.65 12.23
C THR A 133 -28.13 8.29 11.61
N LYS A 134 -27.13 7.60 12.18
CA LYS A 134 -26.75 6.26 11.71
C LYS A 134 -27.94 5.29 11.71
N ALA A 135 -28.78 5.33 12.75
CA ALA A 135 -29.97 4.49 12.86
C ALA A 135 -31.01 4.83 11.79
N GLU A 136 -31.26 6.11 11.54
CA GLU A 136 -32.18 6.55 10.49
C GLU A 136 -31.68 6.19 9.09
N LEU A 137 -30.37 6.27 8.84
CA LEU A 137 -29.77 5.80 7.58
C LEU A 137 -29.91 4.28 7.40
N VAL A 138 -29.78 3.50 8.47
CA VAL A 138 -30.03 2.03 8.44
C VAL A 138 -31.48 1.75 8.09
N GLN A 139 -32.44 2.41 8.74
CA GLN A 139 -33.87 2.24 8.47
C GLN A 139 -34.22 2.62 7.03
N ALA A 140 -33.76 3.79 6.56
CA ALA A 140 -34.01 4.27 5.21
C ALA A 140 -33.39 3.38 4.11
N LEU A 141 -32.33 2.61 4.44
CA LEU A 141 -31.70 1.65 3.53
C LEU A 141 -32.29 0.23 3.60
N GLY A 142 -32.97 -0.10 4.70
CA GLY A 142 -33.55 -1.41 5.01
C GLY A 142 -35.04 -1.56 4.67
N SER A 143 -35.77 -0.46 4.45
CA SER A 143 -37.13 -0.51 3.91
C SER A 143 -37.10 -1.02 2.48
N ARG A 144 -37.54 -2.26 2.27
CA ARG A 144 -37.73 -2.89 0.96
C ARG A 144 -39.19 -3.25 0.78
#